data_AF-A0A924QK80-F1
#
_entry.id   AF-A0A924QK80-F1
#
_cell.length_a   1.000
_cell.length_b   1.000
_cell.length_c   1.000
_cell.angle_alpha   90.00
_cell.angle_beta   90.00
_cell.angle_gamma   90.00
#
_symmetry.space_group_name_H-M   'P 1'
#
loop_
_entity.id
_entity.type
_entity.pdbx_description
1 polymer ?
#
loop_
_entity_poly.entity_id
_entity_poly.type
_entity_poly.pdbx_seq_one_letter_code
_entity_poly.pdbx_strand_id
1 'polypeptide(L)'
;LPLVAGIFYGIKPAVAAIVLHALHRMASKSLGSPRARPAPWAIAALSFIAVWALQLPFPLVVLCAMLAGVVLGRVAPGALGKSSGHAANHHSHAPSLIDDTTPTPAHAQFKASRLAWVLGVGAMLWLLPMAALLAAYGWQGTLTQIGWFFTKAALLTFGGAYAVLPYVNQAAVEHYQWLTTAQMMDGLALGESTPGPLIIVVAFVGFVGGWAKQVLGPDAVFLGAALAACVATWFTFLPSFVFILAGGPYVESTRGNLKLTAPLSAVTAAVVGVIANLALFFIAAVAYKTPAPATFGTLNAFTSSLDGFALAILVFAIFALWRLKWGVIRVIALCAAAGLALRMLGVA
;
A
#
# COMPACT_ATOMS: atom_id res chain seq x y z
N LEU A 1 -0.78 -20.75 -22.08
CA LEU A 1 0.06 -19.56 -22.43
C LEU A 1 1.44 -19.68 -21.76
N PRO A 2 2.36 -20.51 -22.30
CA PRO A 2 3.68 -20.76 -21.68
C PRO A 2 4.60 -19.54 -21.68
N LEU A 3 4.50 -18.67 -22.70
CA LEU A 3 5.31 -17.44 -22.79
C LEU A 3 4.94 -16.42 -21.70
N VAL A 4 3.64 -16.26 -21.43
CA VAL A 4 3.13 -15.37 -20.38
C VAL A 4 3.62 -15.85 -19.01
N ALA A 5 3.59 -17.16 -18.75
CA ALA A 5 4.11 -17.73 -17.52
C ALA A 5 5.62 -17.44 -17.31
N GLY A 6 6.43 -17.53 -18.37
CA GLY A 6 7.86 -17.19 -18.32
C GLY A 6 8.14 -15.72 -18.02
N ILE A 7 7.35 -14.80 -18.60
CA ILE A 7 7.45 -13.37 -18.30
C ILE A 7 7.15 -13.11 -16.82
N PHE A 8 6.01 -13.61 -16.31
CA PHE A 8 5.62 -13.44 -14.90
C PHE A 8 6.57 -14.14 -13.93
N TYR A 9 7.22 -15.24 -14.35
CA TYR A 9 8.28 -15.88 -13.57
C TYR A 9 9.43 -14.91 -13.26
N GLY A 10 9.90 -14.16 -14.26
CA GLY A 10 10.97 -13.17 -14.06
C GLY A 10 10.52 -11.89 -13.36
N ILE A 11 9.26 -11.48 -13.55
CA ILE A 11 8.70 -10.26 -12.95
C ILE A 11 8.54 -10.39 -11.42
N LYS A 12 8.12 -11.56 -10.91
CA LYS A 12 7.89 -11.78 -9.47
C LYS A 12 9.11 -11.46 -8.59
N PRO A 13 10.33 -11.97 -8.89
CA PRO A 13 11.55 -11.54 -8.21
C PRO A 13 11.81 -10.03 -8.27
N ALA A 14 11.54 -9.40 -9.41
CA ALA A 14 11.71 -7.95 -9.56
C ALA A 14 10.78 -7.17 -8.62
N VAL A 15 9.51 -7.60 -8.49
CA VAL A 15 8.55 -7.00 -7.57
C VAL A 15 9.02 -7.12 -6.12
N ALA A 16 9.49 -8.29 -5.70
CA ALA A 16 10.03 -8.48 -4.36
C ALA A 16 11.21 -7.51 -4.09
N ALA A 17 12.10 -7.33 -5.07
CA ALA A 17 13.19 -6.35 -4.99
C ALA A 17 12.67 -4.90 -4.91
N ILE A 18 11.62 -4.53 -5.65
CA ILE A 18 11.03 -3.19 -5.64
C ILE A 18 10.42 -2.89 -4.27
N VAL A 19 9.70 -3.83 -3.66
CA VAL A 19 9.13 -3.67 -2.31
C VAL A 19 10.25 -3.51 -1.28
N LEU A 20 11.31 -4.31 -1.37
CA LEU A 20 12.50 -4.17 -0.52
C LEU A 20 13.20 -2.81 -0.70
N HIS A 21 13.29 -2.33 -1.95
CA HIS A 21 13.84 -1.03 -2.26
C HIS A 21 12.98 0.11 -1.69
N ALA A 22 11.65 0.01 -1.82
CA ALA A 22 10.69 0.95 -1.25
C ALA A 22 10.77 0.98 0.29
N LEU A 23 10.90 -0.19 0.93
CA LEU A 23 11.15 -0.33 2.36
C LEU A 23 12.41 0.45 2.77
N HIS A 24 13.54 0.23 2.10
CA HIS A 24 14.79 0.90 2.42
C HIS A 24 14.69 2.42 2.28
N ARG A 25 14.04 2.90 1.22
CA ARG A 25 13.81 4.33 0.99
C ARG A 25 12.90 4.93 2.06
N MET A 26 11.88 4.22 2.50
CA MET A 26 10.97 4.67 3.56
C MET A 26 11.68 4.68 4.93
N ALA A 27 12.42 3.62 5.25
CA ALA A 27 13.17 3.46 6.49
C ALA A 27 14.26 4.53 6.66
N SER A 28 15.05 4.77 5.62
CA SER A 28 16.12 5.78 5.63
C SER A 28 15.58 7.21 5.84
N LYS A 29 14.40 7.52 5.31
CA LYS A 29 13.74 8.81 5.52
C LYS A 29 13.04 8.94 6.87
N SER A 30 12.42 7.87 7.35
CA SER A 30 11.49 7.93 8.48
C SER A 30 12.12 7.58 9.84
N LEU A 31 13.03 6.58 9.87
CA LEU A 31 13.59 6.07 11.13
C LEU A 31 14.84 6.83 11.59
N GLY A 32 15.66 7.32 10.64
CA GLY A 32 16.96 7.94 10.94
C GLY A 32 17.97 6.95 11.53
N SER A 33 19.05 7.49 12.12
CA SER A 33 20.15 6.66 12.65
C SER A 33 19.72 5.92 13.94
N PRO A 34 19.89 4.58 14.02
CA PRO A 34 19.46 3.77 15.17
C PRO A 34 20.03 4.26 16.51
N ARG A 35 21.30 4.68 16.52
CA ARG A 35 22.01 5.14 17.72
C ARG A 35 21.53 6.52 18.21
N ALA A 36 21.05 7.36 17.30
CA ALA A 36 20.57 8.70 17.64
C ALA A 36 19.07 8.70 17.98
N ARG A 37 18.29 7.80 17.38
CA ARG A 37 16.83 7.72 17.51
C ARG A 37 16.37 6.26 17.62
N PRO A 38 16.44 5.65 18.82
CA PRO A 38 16.06 4.25 19.00
C PRO A 38 14.55 4.02 18.97
N ALA A 39 13.74 5.01 19.35
CA ALA A 39 12.28 4.83 19.49
C ALA A 39 11.56 4.47 18.17
N PRO A 40 11.81 5.14 17.02
CA PRO A 40 11.23 4.72 15.74
C PRO A 40 11.62 3.29 15.35
N TRP A 41 12.88 2.91 15.57
CA TRP A 41 13.38 1.56 15.30
C TRP A 41 12.71 0.51 16.18
N ALA A 42 12.49 0.81 17.46
CA ALA A 42 11.75 -0.07 18.36
C ALA A 42 10.30 -0.26 17.91
N ILE A 43 9.61 0.82 17.50
CA ILE A 43 8.24 0.73 16.97
C ILE A 43 8.21 -0.09 15.67
N ALA A 44 9.16 0.12 14.76
CA ALA A 44 9.29 -0.67 13.55
C ALA A 44 9.51 -2.16 13.86
N ALA A 45 10.44 -2.49 14.75
CA ALA A 45 10.69 -3.88 15.16
C ALA A 45 9.48 -4.53 15.84
N LEU A 46 8.82 -3.82 16.77
CA LEU A 46 7.63 -4.31 17.46
C LEU A 46 6.46 -4.51 16.50
N SER A 47 6.24 -3.60 15.56
CA SER A 47 5.20 -3.74 14.53
C SER A 47 5.50 -4.90 13.57
N PHE A 48 6.76 -5.13 13.21
CA PHE A 48 7.17 -6.30 12.45
C PHE A 48 6.84 -7.58 13.21
N ILE A 49 7.23 -7.68 14.49
CA ILE A 49 6.94 -8.85 15.35
C ILE A 49 5.43 -9.04 15.54
N ALA A 50 4.68 -7.96 15.76
CA ALA A 50 3.24 -7.99 15.92
C ALA A 50 2.52 -8.59 14.71
N VAL A 51 2.99 -8.28 13.50
CA VAL A 51 2.40 -8.81 12.28
C VAL A 51 2.94 -10.20 11.96
N TRP A 52 4.25 -10.41 12.09
CA TRP A 52 4.92 -11.66 11.73
C TRP A 52 4.63 -12.78 12.74
N ALA A 53 4.91 -12.57 14.02
CA ALA A 53 4.76 -13.60 15.05
C ALA A 53 3.34 -13.69 15.61
N LEU A 54 2.70 -12.54 15.85
CA LEU A 54 1.40 -12.48 16.52
C LEU A 54 0.20 -12.40 15.55
N GLN A 55 0.46 -12.29 14.24
CA GLN A 55 -0.55 -12.19 13.19
C GLN A 55 -1.62 -11.12 13.46
N LEU A 56 -1.23 -10.02 14.12
CA LEU A 56 -2.17 -8.96 14.44
C LEU A 56 -2.64 -8.24 13.16
N PRO A 57 -3.94 -7.90 13.07
CA PRO A 57 -4.47 -7.18 11.93
C PRO A 57 -3.87 -5.77 11.87
N PHE A 58 -3.53 -5.33 10.65
CA PHE A 58 -2.89 -4.04 10.41
C PHE A 58 -3.55 -2.84 11.13
N PRO A 59 -4.90 -2.68 11.17
CA PRO A 59 -5.54 -1.59 11.90
C PRO A 59 -5.18 -1.53 13.40
N LEU A 60 -5.01 -2.68 14.07
CA LEU A 60 -4.60 -2.72 15.47
C LEU A 60 -3.15 -2.26 15.64
N VAL A 61 -2.27 -2.65 14.72
CA VAL A 61 -0.86 -2.22 14.73
C VAL A 61 -0.77 -0.69 14.57
N VAL A 62 -1.55 -0.11 13.65
CA VAL A 62 -1.62 1.34 13.45
C VAL A 62 -2.18 2.05 14.68
N LEU A 63 -3.24 1.51 15.30
CA LEU A 63 -3.82 2.07 16.53
C LEU A 63 -2.81 2.07 17.69
N CYS A 64 -2.13 0.94 17.93
CA CYS A 64 -1.08 0.84 18.94
C CYS A 64 0.08 1.81 18.67
N ALA A 65 0.48 1.97 17.41
CA ALA A 65 1.50 2.94 17.02
C ALA A 65 1.05 4.39 17.28
N MET A 66 -0.20 4.74 16.96
CA MET A 66 -0.76 6.06 17.27
C MET A 66 -0.74 6.33 18.78
N LEU A 67 -1.21 5.38 19.59
CA LEU A 67 -1.21 5.51 21.05
C LEU A 67 0.22 5.65 21.60
N ALA A 68 1.15 4.82 21.13
CA ALA A 68 2.57 4.92 21.50
C ALA A 68 3.15 6.29 21.11
N GLY A 69 2.79 6.82 19.95
CA GLY A 69 3.20 8.16 19.51
C GLY A 69 2.63 9.29 20.35
N VAL A 70 1.38 9.18 20.84
CA VAL A 70 0.79 10.14 21.79
C VAL A 70 1.54 10.11 23.13
N VAL A 71 1.82 8.91 23.66
CA VAL A 71 2.55 8.76 24.94
C VAL A 71 3.98 9.28 24.81
N LEU A 72 4.73 8.85 23.78
CA LEU A 72 6.10 9.30 23.55
C LEU A 72 6.18 10.81 23.28
N GLY A 73 5.19 11.38 22.58
CA GLY A 73 5.11 12.81 22.35
C GLY A 73 4.92 13.63 23.63
N ARG A 74 4.33 13.05 24.69
CA ARG A 74 4.16 13.69 26.00
C ARG A 74 5.33 13.44 26.95
N VAL A 75 5.86 12.23 26.97
CA VAL A 75 6.90 11.81 27.93
C VAL A 75 8.31 12.18 27.47
N ALA A 76 8.58 12.10 26.15
CA ALA A 76 9.89 12.39 25.58
C ALA A 76 9.76 13.20 24.27
N PRO A 77 9.48 14.51 24.36
CA PRO A 77 9.32 15.39 23.20
C PRO A 77 10.62 15.43 22.39
N GLY A 78 10.67 14.69 21.28
CA GLY A 78 11.87 14.58 20.41
C GLY A 78 12.36 13.15 20.17
N ALA A 79 11.90 12.16 20.95
CA ALA A 79 12.30 10.76 20.78
C ALA A 79 11.96 10.18 19.39
N LEU A 80 10.87 10.65 18.79
CA LEU A 80 10.41 10.26 17.44
C LEU A 80 11.00 11.13 16.31
N GLY A 81 11.79 12.15 16.65
CA GLY A 81 12.26 13.16 15.71
C GLY A 81 11.16 14.08 15.16
N LYS A 82 11.54 15.07 14.36
CA LYS A 82 10.58 15.85 13.56
C LYS A 82 10.00 14.94 12.48
N SER A 83 8.67 14.91 12.37
CA SER A 83 7.97 14.29 11.24
C SER A 83 8.58 14.80 9.93
N SER A 84 8.76 13.91 8.94
CA SER A 84 9.14 14.26 7.57
C SER A 84 7.98 14.96 6.82
N GLY A 85 7.28 15.88 7.48
CA GLY A 85 6.46 16.87 6.78
C GLY A 85 7.37 17.62 5.82
N HIS A 86 6.82 18.02 4.66
CA HIS A 86 7.53 18.78 3.64
C HIS A 86 8.36 19.87 4.33
N ALA A 87 9.66 19.65 4.46
CA ALA A 87 10.56 20.73 4.82
C ALA A 87 10.37 21.73 3.69
N ALA A 88 9.84 22.91 4.02
CA ALA A 88 9.76 23.99 3.07
C ALA A 88 11.18 24.18 2.55
N ASN A 89 11.42 23.70 1.34
CA ASN A 89 12.66 23.95 0.65
C ASN A 89 12.56 25.44 0.32
N HIS A 90 13.15 26.28 1.18
CA HIS A 90 13.30 27.71 0.95
C HIS A 90 14.34 27.96 -0.13
N HIS A 91 14.15 27.33 -1.30
CA HIS A 91 14.80 27.81 -2.50
C HIS A 91 14.06 29.08 -2.88
N SER A 92 14.80 30.19 -2.97
CA SER A 92 14.32 31.45 -3.52
C SER A 92 13.91 31.21 -4.97
N HIS A 93 12.64 30.91 -5.17
CA HIS A 93 12.05 30.78 -6.50
C HIS A 93 11.78 32.17 -7.07
N ALA A 94 11.83 32.29 -8.40
CA ALA A 94 11.41 33.52 -9.07
C ALA A 94 9.95 33.82 -8.69
N PRO A 95 9.55 35.10 -8.54
CA PRO A 95 8.20 35.46 -8.13
C PRO A 95 7.17 34.84 -9.08
N SER A 96 6.29 34.00 -8.52
CA SER A 96 5.22 33.34 -9.27
C SER A 96 3.95 34.20 -9.29
N LEU A 97 3.13 34.04 -10.32
CA LEU A 97 1.83 34.71 -10.45
C LEU A 97 0.86 34.33 -9.30
N ILE A 98 1.03 33.13 -8.76
CA ILE A 98 0.38 32.64 -7.55
C ILE A 98 1.50 32.21 -6.60
N ASP A 99 1.73 33.00 -5.57
CA ASP A 99 2.72 32.78 -4.52
C ASP A 99 2.05 32.71 -3.13
N ASP A 100 2.82 32.41 -2.08
CA ASP A 100 2.37 32.33 -0.69
C ASP A 100 1.72 33.63 -0.17
N THR A 101 1.96 34.75 -0.84
CA THR A 101 1.37 36.06 -0.55
C THR A 101 0.02 36.30 -1.27
N THR A 102 -0.39 35.41 -2.17
CA THR A 102 -1.65 35.54 -2.90
C THR A 102 -2.83 35.29 -1.97
N PRO A 103 -3.81 36.21 -1.87
CA PRO A 103 -4.95 36.01 -1.00
C PRO A 103 -5.74 34.77 -1.42
N THR A 104 -6.13 33.96 -0.45
CA THR A 104 -6.92 32.76 -0.70
C THR A 104 -8.28 33.14 -1.32
N PRO A 105 -8.65 32.56 -2.48
CA PRO A 105 -9.93 32.84 -3.13
C PRO A 105 -11.12 32.57 -2.19
N ALA A 106 -12.22 33.30 -2.36
CA ALA A 106 -13.41 33.15 -1.51
C ALA A 106 -14.01 31.71 -1.49
N HIS A 107 -13.74 30.92 -2.53
CA HIS A 107 -14.14 29.50 -2.60
C HIS A 107 -13.14 28.54 -1.92
N ALA A 108 -11.92 28.98 -1.63
CA ALA A 108 -10.90 28.22 -0.91
C ALA A 108 -10.92 28.51 0.61
N GLN A 109 -11.60 29.58 1.02
CA GLN A 109 -11.78 29.93 2.43
C GLN A 109 -12.71 28.93 3.15
N PHE A 110 -12.39 28.66 4.41
CA PHE A 110 -13.18 27.78 5.26
C PHE A 110 -14.58 28.35 5.51
N LYS A 111 -15.61 27.55 5.24
CA LYS A 111 -17.01 27.83 5.59
C LYS A 111 -17.66 26.55 6.11
N ALA A 112 -18.19 26.58 7.33
CA ALA A 112 -18.81 25.42 7.97
C ALA A 112 -19.98 24.83 7.14
N SER A 113 -20.74 25.68 6.46
CA SER A 113 -21.82 25.24 5.56
C SER A 113 -21.30 24.44 4.36
N ARG A 114 -20.19 24.87 3.74
CA ARG A 114 -19.54 24.13 2.65
C ARG A 114 -18.99 22.80 3.16
N LEU A 115 -18.38 22.80 4.35
CA LEU A 115 -17.91 21.56 4.98
C LEU A 115 -19.06 20.58 5.17
N ALA A 116 -20.17 21.02 5.78
CA ALA A 116 -21.36 20.18 5.98
C ALA A 116 -21.93 19.67 4.66
N TRP A 117 -21.95 20.51 3.62
CA TRP A 117 -22.39 20.12 2.28
C TRP A 117 -21.50 19.04 1.66
N VAL A 118 -20.18 19.23 1.67
CA VAL A 118 -19.21 18.25 1.12
C VAL A 118 -19.31 16.91 1.88
N LEU A 119 -19.42 16.96 3.21
CA LEU A 119 -19.61 15.76 4.03
C LEU A 119 -20.95 15.08 3.74
N GLY A 120 -22.03 15.85 3.58
CA GLY A 120 -23.36 15.32 3.25
C GLY A 120 -23.39 14.64 1.88
N VAL A 121 -22.83 15.28 0.86
CA VAL A 121 -22.71 14.70 -0.49
C VAL A 121 -21.80 13.47 -0.47
N GLY A 122 -20.65 13.54 0.22
CA GLY A 122 -19.75 12.40 0.38
C GLY A 122 -20.40 11.22 1.09
N ALA A 123 -21.15 11.47 2.16
CA ALA A 123 -21.91 10.45 2.88
C ALA A 123 -23.00 9.84 1.98
N MET A 124 -23.71 10.65 1.21
CA MET A 124 -24.73 10.15 0.27
C MET A 124 -24.11 9.27 -0.84
N LEU A 125 -23.00 9.72 -1.43
CA LEU A 125 -22.24 8.97 -2.44
C LEU A 125 -21.62 7.67 -1.92
N TRP A 126 -21.47 7.54 -0.60
CA TRP A 126 -21.04 6.30 0.05
C TRP A 126 -22.22 5.41 0.43
N LEU A 127 -23.24 5.98 1.08
CA LEU A 127 -24.40 5.26 1.60
C LEU A 127 -25.23 4.64 0.48
N LEU A 128 -25.49 5.37 -0.61
CA LEU A 128 -26.34 4.86 -1.70
C LEU A 128 -25.74 3.62 -2.38
N PRO A 129 -24.47 3.62 -2.85
CA PRO A 129 -23.89 2.41 -3.43
C PRO A 129 -23.71 1.29 -2.41
N MET A 130 -23.34 1.60 -1.15
CA MET A 130 -23.17 0.59 -0.12
C MET A 130 -24.51 -0.09 0.22
N ALA A 131 -25.59 0.68 0.35
CA ALA A 131 -26.92 0.15 0.59
C ALA A 131 -27.41 -0.69 -0.60
N ALA A 132 -27.14 -0.26 -1.82
CA ALA A 132 -27.47 -1.04 -3.03
C ALA A 132 -26.71 -2.37 -3.07
N LEU A 133 -25.42 -2.38 -2.74
CA LEU A 133 -24.63 -3.61 -2.64
C LEU A 133 -25.15 -4.54 -1.53
N LEU A 134 -25.46 -3.97 -0.36
CA LEU A 134 -26.01 -4.73 0.77
C LEU A 134 -27.38 -5.35 0.44
N ALA A 135 -28.25 -4.61 -0.25
CA ALA A 135 -29.57 -5.09 -0.65
C ALA A 135 -29.47 -6.18 -1.74
N ALA A 136 -28.55 -6.04 -2.70
CA ALA A 136 -28.42 -6.97 -3.81
C ALA A 136 -27.62 -8.24 -3.49
N TYR A 137 -26.56 -8.13 -2.68
CA TYR A 137 -25.59 -9.22 -2.44
C TYR A 137 -25.49 -9.63 -0.97
N GLY A 138 -26.16 -8.94 -0.05
CA GLY A 138 -26.05 -9.15 1.38
C GLY A 138 -24.73 -8.66 1.97
N TRP A 139 -24.60 -8.74 3.31
CA TRP A 139 -23.39 -8.30 4.00
C TRP A 139 -22.18 -9.18 3.65
N GLN A 140 -22.38 -10.50 3.56
CA GLN A 140 -21.33 -11.46 3.25
C GLN A 140 -21.01 -11.55 1.74
N GLY A 141 -21.74 -10.81 0.90
CA GLY A 141 -21.47 -10.75 -0.53
C GLY A 141 -20.09 -10.16 -0.82
N THR A 142 -19.36 -10.78 -1.75
CA THR A 142 -18.00 -10.36 -2.13
C THR A 142 -17.92 -8.87 -2.49
N LEU A 143 -18.87 -8.35 -3.27
CA LEU A 143 -18.88 -6.94 -3.67
C LEU A 143 -19.08 -6.00 -2.46
N THR A 144 -19.97 -6.36 -1.54
CA THR A 144 -20.18 -5.61 -0.29
C THR A 144 -18.92 -5.62 0.57
N GLN A 145 -18.26 -6.78 0.70
CA GLN A 145 -17.00 -6.90 1.46
C GLN A 145 -15.84 -6.15 0.80
N ILE A 146 -15.75 -6.13 -0.54
CA ILE A 146 -14.80 -5.29 -1.28
C ILE A 146 -15.03 -3.82 -0.95
N GLY A 147 -16.26 -3.32 -1.08
CA GLY A 147 -16.60 -1.94 -0.77
C GLY A 147 -16.28 -1.58 0.68
N TRP A 148 -16.65 -2.44 1.63
CA TRP A 148 -16.41 -2.22 3.05
C TRP A 148 -14.92 -2.24 3.40
N PHE A 149 -14.17 -3.20 2.86
CA PHE A 149 -12.74 -3.31 3.08
C PHE A 149 -11.99 -2.09 2.53
N PHE A 150 -12.25 -1.70 1.27
CA PHE A 150 -11.55 -0.57 0.66
C PHE A 150 -11.93 0.78 1.27
N THR A 151 -13.16 0.91 1.79
CA THR A 151 -13.54 2.06 2.65
C THR A 151 -12.65 2.13 3.89
N LYS A 152 -12.50 1.01 4.62
CA LYS A 152 -11.63 0.95 5.81
C LYS A 152 -10.17 1.23 5.45
N ALA A 153 -9.68 0.64 4.37
CA ALA A 153 -8.32 0.87 3.89
C ALA A 153 -8.07 2.34 3.58
N ALA A 154 -9.01 3.03 2.92
CA ALA A 154 -8.91 4.45 2.62
C ALA A 154 -8.92 5.33 3.87
N LEU A 155 -9.67 4.97 4.91
CA LEU A 155 -9.76 5.75 6.16
C LEU A 155 -8.62 5.48 7.15
N LEU A 156 -8.04 4.27 7.13
CA LEU A 156 -7.11 3.80 8.17
C LEU A 156 -5.65 3.71 7.70
N THR A 157 -5.35 3.99 6.44
CA THR A 157 -3.98 3.91 5.93
C THR A 157 -3.28 5.26 5.99
N PHE A 158 -2.15 5.30 6.71
CA PHE A 158 -1.22 6.42 6.74
C PHE A 158 0.15 5.96 6.23
N GLY A 159 0.94 6.85 5.60
CA GLY A 159 2.30 6.53 5.16
C GLY A 159 2.49 6.31 3.65
N GLY A 160 1.52 6.71 2.83
CA GLY A 160 1.60 6.68 1.36
C GLY A 160 1.21 5.34 0.73
N ALA A 161 1.33 5.24 -0.60
CA ALA A 161 0.80 4.10 -1.36
C ALA A 161 1.41 2.75 -0.97
N TYR A 162 2.70 2.70 -0.60
CA TYR A 162 3.33 1.44 -0.14
C TYR A 162 2.83 0.98 1.24
N ALA A 163 2.30 1.88 2.06
CA ALA A 163 1.82 1.56 3.40
C ALA A 163 0.52 0.75 3.38
N VAL A 164 -0.28 0.88 2.32
CA VAL A 164 -1.55 0.15 2.17
C VAL A 164 -1.34 -1.29 1.74
N LEU A 165 -0.21 -1.60 1.08
CA LEU A 165 0.01 -2.89 0.44
C LEU A 165 0.00 -4.06 1.42
N PRO A 166 0.65 -3.98 2.60
CA PRO A 166 0.59 -5.08 3.55
C PRO A 166 -0.84 -5.33 4.03
N TYR A 167 -1.63 -4.26 4.23
CA TYR A 167 -3.01 -4.40 4.67
C TYR A 167 -3.89 -5.05 3.58
N VAL A 168 -3.72 -4.61 2.33
CA VAL A 168 -4.41 -5.21 1.18
C VAL A 168 -3.96 -6.65 0.96
N ASN A 169 -2.68 -6.97 1.11
CA ASN A 169 -2.18 -8.34 1.02
C ASN A 169 -2.79 -9.23 2.09
N GLN A 170 -2.74 -8.82 3.36
CA GLN A 170 -3.33 -9.55 4.48
C GLN A 170 -4.83 -9.81 4.26
N ALA A 171 -5.57 -8.81 3.79
CA ALA A 171 -7.00 -8.95 3.58
C ALA A 171 -7.36 -9.75 2.32
N ALA A 172 -6.81 -9.36 1.17
CA ALA A 172 -7.21 -9.92 -0.13
C ALA A 172 -6.63 -11.32 -0.36
N VAL A 173 -5.44 -11.61 0.15
CA VAL A 173 -4.82 -12.94 0.01
C VAL A 173 -5.26 -13.86 1.13
N GLU A 174 -5.14 -13.45 2.40
CA GLU A 174 -5.31 -14.39 3.51
C GLU A 174 -6.73 -14.45 4.05
N HIS A 175 -7.34 -13.29 4.31
CA HIS A 175 -8.61 -13.24 5.01
C HIS A 175 -9.78 -13.56 4.08
N TYR A 176 -9.89 -12.82 2.96
CA TYR A 176 -11.00 -12.98 2.03
C TYR A 176 -10.71 -13.96 0.89
N GLN A 177 -9.43 -14.34 0.69
CA GLN A 177 -9.01 -15.28 -0.35
C GLN A 177 -9.56 -14.86 -1.72
N TRP A 178 -9.48 -13.57 -2.03
CA TRP A 178 -9.82 -13.01 -3.33
C TRP A 178 -8.71 -13.27 -4.34
N LEU A 179 -7.45 -13.20 -3.89
CA LEU A 179 -6.27 -13.39 -4.70
C LEU A 179 -5.36 -14.44 -4.08
N THR A 180 -4.58 -15.12 -4.91
CA THR A 180 -3.40 -15.86 -4.47
C THR A 180 -2.21 -14.91 -4.27
N THR A 181 -1.19 -15.33 -3.52
CA THR A 181 0.07 -14.59 -3.38
C THR A 181 0.69 -14.24 -4.74
N ALA A 182 0.66 -15.19 -5.68
CA ALA A 182 1.16 -14.98 -7.04
C ALA A 182 0.40 -13.85 -7.75
N GLN A 183 -0.93 -13.87 -7.70
CA GLN A 183 -1.76 -12.82 -8.32
C GLN A 183 -1.54 -11.46 -7.67
N MET A 184 -1.33 -11.40 -6.35
CA MET A 184 -1.02 -10.13 -5.68
C MET A 184 0.33 -9.55 -6.15
N MET A 185 1.34 -10.40 -6.32
CA MET A 185 2.63 -9.98 -6.89
C MET A 185 2.50 -9.52 -8.34
N ASP A 186 1.69 -10.23 -9.14
CA ASP A 186 1.42 -9.85 -10.53
C ASP A 186 0.71 -8.49 -10.60
N GLY A 187 -0.26 -8.23 -9.73
CA GLY A 187 -0.94 -6.93 -9.62
C GLY A 187 0.02 -5.80 -9.24
N LEU A 188 0.93 -6.06 -8.31
CA LEU A 188 1.94 -5.10 -7.91
C LEU A 188 2.94 -4.80 -9.03
N ALA A 189 3.33 -5.80 -9.82
CA ALA A 189 4.15 -5.58 -11.02
C ALA A 189 3.47 -4.65 -12.02
N LEU A 190 2.18 -4.89 -12.29
CA LEU A 190 1.40 -4.08 -13.21
C LEU A 190 1.25 -2.65 -12.68
N GLY A 191 1.04 -2.48 -11.37
CA GLY A 191 1.02 -1.17 -10.72
C GLY A 191 2.33 -0.39 -10.84
N GLU A 192 3.48 -1.06 -10.71
CA GLU A 192 4.81 -0.43 -10.79
C GLU A 192 5.31 -0.19 -12.22
N SER A 193 4.77 -0.92 -13.19
CA SER A 193 5.10 -0.76 -14.62
C SER A 193 4.30 0.35 -15.30
N THR A 194 3.17 0.75 -14.73
CA THR A 194 2.34 1.84 -15.26
C THR A 194 2.78 3.18 -14.67
N PRO A 195 2.92 4.25 -15.49
CA PRO A 195 3.20 5.58 -14.97
C PRO A 195 1.98 6.08 -14.19
N GLY A 196 2.09 6.12 -12.87
CA GLY A 196 1.01 6.61 -12.02
C GLY A 196 1.15 6.23 -10.55
N PRO A 197 0.13 6.54 -9.74
CA PRO A 197 0.10 6.17 -8.35
C PRO A 197 -0.03 4.64 -8.16
N LEU A 198 0.90 4.05 -7.41
CA LEU A 198 0.90 2.61 -7.09
C LEU A 198 -0.43 2.09 -6.52
N ILE A 199 -1.21 2.96 -5.87
CA ILE A 199 -2.52 2.62 -5.31
C ILE A 199 -3.50 2.08 -6.37
N ILE A 200 -3.27 2.29 -7.67
CA ILE A 200 -4.08 1.72 -8.77
C ILE A 200 -4.21 0.18 -8.66
N VAL A 201 -3.27 -0.50 -7.99
CA VAL A 201 -3.34 -1.94 -7.72
C VAL A 201 -4.67 -2.37 -7.06
N VAL A 202 -5.35 -1.50 -6.31
CA VAL A 202 -6.66 -1.83 -5.70
C VAL A 202 -7.74 -2.17 -6.72
N ALA A 203 -7.69 -1.55 -7.91
CA ALA A 203 -8.62 -1.86 -9.00
C ALA A 203 -8.35 -3.26 -9.55
N PHE A 204 -7.08 -3.63 -9.69
CA PHE A 204 -6.66 -4.99 -10.06
C PHE A 204 -7.11 -6.01 -9.00
N VAL A 205 -6.91 -5.71 -7.71
CA VAL A 205 -7.35 -6.57 -6.60
C VAL A 205 -8.88 -6.77 -6.64
N GLY A 206 -9.64 -5.69 -6.86
CA GLY A 206 -11.09 -5.78 -7.07
C GLY A 206 -11.45 -6.65 -8.28
N PHE A 207 -10.78 -6.44 -9.42
CA PHE A 207 -11.01 -7.20 -10.64
C PHE A 207 -10.79 -8.70 -10.44
N VAL A 208 -9.62 -9.09 -9.95
CA VAL A 208 -9.27 -10.50 -9.75
C VAL A 208 -10.14 -11.13 -8.67
N GLY A 209 -10.48 -10.40 -7.61
CA GLY A 209 -11.42 -10.88 -6.58
C GLY A 209 -12.82 -11.13 -7.15
N GLY A 210 -13.33 -10.21 -7.97
CA GLY A 210 -14.62 -10.36 -8.65
C GLY A 210 -14.63 -11.53 -9.64
N TRP A 211 -13.52 -11.71 -10.37
CA TRP A 211 -13.30 -12.83 -11.29
C TRP A 211 -13.27 -14.17 -10.54
N ALA A 212 -12.44 -14.28 -9.51
CA ALA A 212 -12.24 -15.52 -8.76
C ALA A 212 -13.49 -15.97 -8.01
N LYS A 213 -14.28 -15.01 -7.49
CA LYS A 213 -15.53 -15.28 -6.77
C LYS A 213 -16.76 -15.29 -7.67
N GLN A 214 -16.62 -15.08 -8.98
CA GLN A 214 -17.70 -15.09 -9.97
C GLN A 214 -18.92 -14.30 -9.51
N VAL A 215 -18.71 -13.03 -9.13
CA VAL A 215 -19.71 -12.23 -8.38
C VAL A 215 -21.03 -11.97 -9.10
N LEU A 216 -21.08 -12.15 -10.43
CA LEU A 216 -22.29 -12.09 -11.25
C LEU A 216 -22.65 -13.44 -11.90
N GLY A 217 -22.09 -14.54 -11.40
CA GLY A 217 -22.25 -15.87 -11.96
C GLY A 217 -21.21 -16.23 -13.05
N PRO A 218 -21.24 -17.49 -13.51
CA PRO A 218 -20.24 -18.04 -14.44
C PRO A 218 -20.34 -17.50 -15.86
N ASP A 219 -21.51 -16.99 -16.27
CA ASP A 219 -21.74 -16.50 -17.63
C ASP A 219 -21.26 -15.05 -17.82
N ALA A 220 -21.11 -14.30 -16.72
CA ALA A 220 -20.80 -12.87 -16.73
C ALA A 220 -19.52 -12.52 -15.94
N VAL A 221 -18.53 -13.43 -15.93
CA VAL A 221 -17.31 -13.30 -15.09
C VAL A 221 -16.55 -12.01 -15.36
N PHE A 222 -16.39 -11.61 -16.63
CA PHE A 222 -15.71 -10.35 -16.96
C PHE A 222 -16.49 -9.13 -16.45
N LEU A 223 -17.81 -9.12 -16.62
CA LEU A 223 -18.67 -8.02 -16.14
C LEU A 223 -18.61 -7.93 -14.61
N GLY A 224 -18.63 -9.07 -13.91
CA GLY A 224 -18.51 -9.14 -12.47
C GLY A 224 -17.14 -8.66 -11.97
N ALA A 225 -16.07 -9.03 -12.67
CA ALA A 225 -14.72 -8.54 -12.39
C ALA A 225 -14.61 -7.03 -12.61
N ALA A 226 -15.13 -6.51 -13.73
CA ALA A 226 -15.14 -5.07 -14.00
C ALA A 226 -15.95 -4.30 -12.95
N LEU A 227 -17.12 -4.80 -12.56
CA LEU A 227 -17.93 -4.22 -11.49
C LEU A 227 -17.16 -4.19 -10.15
N ALA A 228 -16.52 -5.29 -9.77
CA ALA A 228 -15.73 -5.36 -8.55
C ALA A 228 -14.53 -4.39 -8.56
N ALA A 229 -13.88 -4.19 -9.71
CA ALA A 229 -12.83 -3.18 -9.90
C ALA A 229 -13.37 -1.75 -9.71
N CYS A 230 -14.55 -1.45 -10.27
CA CYS A 230 -15.23 -0.17 -10.08
C CYS A 230 -15.59 0.07 -8.62
N VAL A 231 -16.13 -0.94 -7.93
CA VAL A 231 -16.46 -0.88 -6.49
C VAL A 231 -15.21 -0.61 -5.67
N ALA A 232 -14.12 -1.39 -5.87
CA ALA A 232 -12.86 -1.18 -5.16
C ALA A 232 -12.32 0.24 -5.37
N THR A 233 -12.34 0.73 -6.61
CA THR A 233 -11.89 2.08 -6.97
C THR A 233 -12.74 3.15 -6.31
N TRP A 234 -14.07 3.06 -6.42
CA TRP A 234 -15.01 4.02 -5.85
C TRP A 234 -14.81 4.16 -4.34
N PHE A 235 -14.84 3.04 -3.61
CA PHE A 235 -14.73 3.06 -2.15
C PHE A 235 -13.32 3.37 -1.63
N THR A 236 -12.27 3.19 -2.45
CA THR A 236 -10.91 3.63 -2.10
C THR A 236 -10.75 5.15 -2.26
N PHE A 237 -11.21 5.71 -3.37
CA PHE A 237 -10.93 7.12 -3.70
C PHE A 237 -11.97 8.10 -3.16
N LEU A 238 -13.22 7.68 -2.96
CA LEU A 238 -14.27 8.56 -2.44
C LEU A 238 -13.90 9.22 -1.09
N PRO A 239 -13.41 8.49 -0.07
CA PRO A 239 -12.99 9.14 1.19
C PRO A 239 -11.84 10.13 0.99
N SER A 240 -10.92 9.83 0.07
CA SER A 240 -9.79 10.72 -0.25
C SER A 240 -10.26 12.04 -0.88
N PHE A 241 -11.22 11.99 -1.82
CA PHE A 241 -11.83 13.20 -2.39
C PHE A 241 -12.57 14.01 -1.34
N VAL A 242 -13.34 13.34 -0.46
CA VAL A 242 -14.03 14.00 0.65
C VAL A 242 -13.03 14.69 1.57
N PHE A 243 -11.94 14.01 1.96
CA PHE A 243 -10.90 14.60 2.81
C PHE A 243 -10.19 15.79 2.16
N ILE A 244 -9.92 15.75 0.86
CA ILE A 244 -9.26 16.87 0.16
C ILE A 244 -10.22 18.07 0.08
N LEU A 245 -11.46 17.85 -0.34
CA LEU A 245 -12.45 18.92 -0.52
C LEU A 245 -12.92 19.52 0.81
N ALA A 246 -13.09 18.69 1.83
CA ALA A 246 -13.48 19.12 3.17
C ALA A 246 -12.30 19.69 3.97
N GLY A 247 -11.16 19.01 3.91
CA GLY A 247 -9.98 19.26 4.74
C GLY A 247 -9.07 20.36 4.21
N GLY A 248 -8.98 20.56 2.90
CA GLY A 248 -8.12 21.59 2.29
C GLY A 248 -8.29 22.98 2.91
N PRO A 249 -9.52 23.55 2.92
CA PRO A 249 -9.79 24.84 3.56
C PRO A 249 -9.49 24.88 5.06
N TYR A 250 -9.70 23.76 5.77
CA TYR A 250 -9.46 23.67 7.21
C TYR A 250 -7.96 23.62 7.55
N VAL A 251 -7.20 22.81 6.81
CA VAL A 251 -5.74 22.70 6.93
C VAL A 251 -5.08 24.05 6.62
N GLU A 252 -5.58 24.76 5.61
CA GLU A 252 -5.12 26.11 5.27
C GLU A 252 -5.32 27.10 6.42
N SER A 253 -6.50 27.07 7.06
CA SER A 253 -6.80 27.93 8.21
C SER A 253 -6.05 27.56 9.50
N THR A 254 -5.48 26.34 9.57
CA THR A 254 -4.77 25.81 10.75
C THR A 254 -3.25 25.72 10.53
N ARG A 255 -2.72 26.34 9.45
CA ARG A 255 -1.28 26.44 9.19
C ARG A 255 -0.56 27.03 10.42
N GLY A 256 0.07 26.18 11.23
CA GLY A 256 0.85 26.59 12.41
C GLY A 256 0.61 25.80 13.71
N ASN A 257 -0.48 25.04 13.85
CA ASN A 257 -0.79 24.32 15.11
C ASN A 257 -0.51 22.80 15.00
N LEU A 258 0.76 22.42 14.84
CA LEU A 258 1.19 21.04 14.60
C LEU A 258 1.36 20.23 15.90
N LYS A 259 0.26 19.93 16.61
CA LYS A 259 0.26 18.97 17.73
C LYS A 259 0.10 17.49 17.30
N LEU A 260 -0.05 17.21 16.01
CA LEU A 260 -0.31 15.86 15.47
C LEU A 260 0.92 15.13 14.90
N THR A 261 2.11 15.72 15.02
CA THR A 261 3.33 15.18 14.37
C THR A 261 3.83 13.90 15.02
N ALA A 262 3.81 13.79 16.36
CA ALA A 262 4.34 12.62 17.06
C ALA A 262 3.54 11.33 16.80
N PRO A 263 2.19 11.31 16.87
CA PRO A 263 1.41 10.12 16.50
C PRO A 263 1.63 9.69 15.04
N LEU A 264 1.65 10.64 14.11
CA LEU A 264 1.87 10.35 12.69
C LEU A 264 3.27 9.78 12.42
N SER A 265 4.31 10.31 13.08
CA SER A 265 5.68 9.76 13.00
C SER A 265 5.78 8.35 13.57
N ALA A 266 5.04 8.03 14.62
CA ALA A 266 5.00 6.67 15.16
C ALA A 266 4.32 5.69 14.18
N VAL A 267 3.24 6.13 13.52
CA VAL A 267 2.58 5.31 12.48
C VAL A 267 3.49 5.08 11.29
N THR A 268 4.21 6.09 10.79
CA THR A 268 5.16 5.89 9.68
C THR A 268 6.29 4.92 10.07
N ALA A 269 6.78 4.97 11.32
CA ALA A 269 7.75 4.00 11.82
C ALA A 269 7.18 2.57 11.88
N ALA A 270 5.94 2.41 12.35
CA ALA A 270 5.28 1.10 12.37
C ALA A 270 5.07 0.54 10.95
N VAL A 271 4.65 1.39 10.01
CA VAL A 271 4.47 1.01 8.60
C VAL A 271 5.77 0.46 8.00
N VAL A 272 6.94 0.98 8.38
CA VAL A 272 8.23 0.41 7.93
C VAL A 272 8.36 -1.05 8.39
N GLY A 273 8.01 -1.37 9.63
CA GLY A 273 8.03 -2.75 10.12
C GLY A 273 7.03 -3.65 9.38
N VAL A 274 5.81 -3.16 9.13
CA VAL A 274 4.79 -3.91 8.38
C VAL A 274 5.22 -4.15 6.93
N ILE A 275 5.81 -3.15 6.25
CA ILE A 275 6.36 -3.31 4.89
C ILE A 275 7.53 -4.31 4.91
N ALA A 276 8.35 -4.33 5.96
CA ALA A 276 9.43 -5.32 6.08
C ALA A 276 8.89 -6.75 6.13
N ASN A 277 7.77 -6.97 6.81
CA ASN A 277 7.09 -8.27 6.80
C ASN A 277 6.59 -8.63 5.39
N LEU A 278 5.99 -7.69 4.67
CA LEU A 278 5.55 -7.90 3.29
C LEU A 278 6.72 -8.20 2.34
N ALA A 279 7.84 -7.47 2.47
CA ALA A 279 9.04 -7.70 1.67
C ALA A 279 9.60 -9.11 1.92
N LEU A 280 9.71 -9.52 3.20
CA LEU A 280 10.15 -10.86 3.56
C LEU A 280 9.22 -11.93 3.01
N PHE A 281 7.91 -11.71 3.11
CA PHE A 281 6.88 -12.61 2.58
C PHE A 281 7.02 -12.81 1.06
N PHE A 282 7.19 -11.74 0.28
CA PHE A 282 7.38 -11.85 -1.17
C PHE A 282 8.72 -12.45 -1.55
N ILE A 283 9.82 -12.13 -0.84
CA ILE A 283 11.11 -12.75 -1.07
C ILE A 283 11.02 -14.26 -0.83
N ALA A 284 10.38 -14.67 0.27
CA ALA A 284 10.17 -16.07 0.56
C ALA A 284 9.28 -16.74 -0.50
N ALA A 285 8.19 -16.10 -0.92
CA ALA A 285 7.31 -16.62 -1.98
C ALA A 285 8.04 -16.84 -3.33
N VAL A 286 9.10 -16.07 -3.60
CA VAL A 286 9.94 -16.20 -4.79
C VAL A 286 11.07 -17.22 -4.61
N ALA A 287 11.61 -17.35 -3.41
CA ALA A 287 12.77 -18.20 -3.13
C ALA A 287 12.49 -19.70 -3.29
N TYR A 288 11.22 -20.13 -3.19
CA TYR A 288 10.81 -21.53 -3.21
C TYR A 288 9.91 -21.85 -4.41
N LYS A 289 10.18 -22.97 -5.10
CA LYS A 289 9.44 -23.38 -6.33
C LYS A 289 7.97 -23.73 -6.09
N THR A 290 7.69 -24.34 -4.96
CA THR A 290 6.34 -24.61 -4.45
C THR A 290 6.23 -23.92 -3.11
N PRO A 291 5.79 -22.66 -3.08
CA PRO A 291 5.42 -22.05 -1.82
C PRO A 291 4.25 -22.87 -1.28
N ALA A 292 4.42 -23.49 -0.11
CA ALA A 292 3.26 -24.00 0.62
C ALA A 292 2.31 -22.82 0.88
N PRO A 293 1.04 -23.04 1.27
CA PRO A 293 0.17 -21.96 1.72
C PRO A 293 0.80 -21.30 2.96
N ALA A 294 1.71 -20.36 2.71
CA ALA A 294 2.45 -19.65 3.71
C ALA A 294 1.52 -18.56 4.20
N THR A 295 1.04 -18.72 5.42
CA THR A 295 0.41 -17.62 6.16
C THR A 295 1.48 -16.56 6.38
N PHE A 296 1.17 -15.31 6.04
CA PHE A 296 1.90 -14.10 6.37
C PHE A 296 2.37 -14.18 7.82
N GLY A 297 3.69 -14.15 8.01
CA GLY A 297 4.28 -14.30 9.33
C GLY A 297 4.84 -15.67 9.70
N THR A 298 4.55 -16.74 8.93
CA THR A 298 5.07 -18.09 9.24
C THR A 298 6.19 -18.52 8.29
N LEU A 299 7.34 -18.90 8.85
CA LEU A 299 8.46 -19.50 8.09
C LEU A 299 8.38 -21.04 8.02
N ASN A 300 7.37 -21.66 8.64
CA ASN A 300 7.26 -23.12 8.74
C ASN A 300 6.79 -23.81 7.44
N ALA A 301 6.72 -23.09 6.32
CA ALA A 301 6.20 -23.57 5.04
C ALA A 301 7.30 -23.94 4.01
N PHE A 302 8.57 -23.98 4.40
CA PHE A 302 9.68 -23.96 3.46
C PHE A 302 10.54 -25.23 3.46
N THR A 303 9.93 -26.38 3.15
CA THR A 303 10.62 -27.67 2.91
C THR A 303 10.93 -27.93 1.43
N SER A 304 10.54 -27.01 0.53
CA SER A 304 10.71 -27.14 -0.92
C SER A 304 12.12 -26.78 -1.39
N SER A 305 12.51 -27.29 -2.55
CA SER A 305 13.77 -26.93 -3.21
C SER A 305 13.83 -25.43 -3.53
N LEU A 306 14.99 -24.82 -3.25
CA LEU A 306 15.25 -23.41 -3.57
C LEU A 306 15.26 -23.21 -5.09
N ASP A 307 14.66 -22.11 -5.53
CA ASP A 307 14.75 -21.66 -6.91
C ASP A 307 15.96 -20.75 -7.11
N GLY A 308 17.09 -21.35 -7.46
CA GLY A 308 18.33 -20.62 -7.71
C GLY A 308 18.23 -19.56 -8.81
N PHE A 309 17.38 -19.77 -9.83
CA PHE A 309 17.22 -18.81 -10.92
C PHE A 309 16.39 -17.61 -10.49
N ALA A 310 15.29 -17.84 -9.78
CA ALA A 310 14.47 -16.77 -9.22
C ALA A 310 15.28 -15.91 -8.23
N LEU A 311 16.11 -16.54 -7.39
CA LEU A 311 17.02 -15.84 -6.48
C LEU A 311 18.10 -15.05 -7.22
N ALA A 312 18.65 -15.57 -8.32
CA ALA A 312 19.61 -14.82 -9.14
C ALA A 312 18.99 -13.56 -9.74
N ILE A 313 17.75 -13.65 -10.26
CA ILE A 313 17.00 -12.50 -10.79
C ILE A 313 16.71 -11.50 -9.65
N LEU A 314 16.34 -11.98 -8.46
CA LEU A 314 16.11 -11.14 -7.28
C LEU A 314 17.37 -10.34 -6.91
N VAL A 315 18.52 -11.01 -6.78
CA VAL A 315 19.80 -10.38 -6.45
C VAL A 315 20.20 -9.35 -7.52
N PHE A 316 20.05 -9.70 -8.79
CA PHE A 316 20.27 -8.77 -9.90
C PHE A 316 19.38 -7.54 -9.81
N ALA A 317 18.07 -7.71 -9.56
CA ALA A 317 17.12 -6.62 -9.44
C ALA A 317 17.46 -5.70 -8.25
N ILE A 318 17.82 -6.27 -7.09
CA ILE A 318 18.27 -5.51 -5.92
C ILE A 318 19.52 -4.70 -6.26
N PHE A 319 20.51 -5.31 -6.90
CA PHE A 319 21.74 -4.64 -7.31
C PHE A 319 21.48 -3.49 -8.30
N ALA A 320 20.63 -3.72 -9.30
CA ALA A 320 20.27 -2.72 -10.29
C ALA A 320 19.54 -1.52 -9.68
N LEU A 321 18.64 -1.75 -8.71
CA LEU A 321 17.90 -0.68 -8.03
C LEU A 321 18.79 0.11 -7.07
N TRP A 322 19.62 -0.54 -6.25
CA TRP A 322 20.44 0.14 -5.24
C TRP A 322 21.73 0.74 -5.78
N ARG A 323 22.52 -0.06 -6.50
CA ARG A 323 23.86 0.36 -6.95
C ARG A 323 23.81 1.12 -8.25
N LEU A 324 23.05 0.61 -9.23
CA LEU A 324 22.97 1.22 -10.56
C LEU A 324 21.91 2.31 -10.65
N LYS A 325 20.99 2.41 -9.66
CA LYS A 325 19.89 3.38 -9.59
C LYS A 325 19.04 3.38 -10.87
N TRP A 326 18.86 2.21 -11.47
CA TRP A 326 18.04 2.07 -12.67
C TRP A 326 16.55 2.29 -12.37
N GLY A 327 15.83 2.81 -13.36
CA GLY A 327 14.38 2.99 -13.25
C GLY A 327 13.65 1.66 -13.15
N VAL A 328 12.57 1.63 -12.35
CA VAL A 328 11.77 0.43 -12.05
C VAL A 328 11.32 -0.30 -13.33
N ILE A 329 10.82 0.44 -14.31
CA ILE A 329 10.39 -0.10 -15.61
C ILE A 329 11.51 -0.87 -16.33
N ARG A 330 12.74 -0.34 -16.33
CA ARG A 330 13.90 -1.01 -16.96
C ARG A 330 14.24 -2.31 -16.25
N VAL A 331 14.19 -2.32 -14.92
CA VAL A 331 14.46 -3.53 -14.12
C VAL A 331 13.39 -4.59 -14.39
N ILE A 332 12.10 -4.23 -14.36
CA ILE A 332 10.99 -5.14 -14.66
C ILE A 332 11.15 -5.74 -16.06
N ALA A 333 11.45 -4.92 -17.07
CA ALA A 333 11.60 -5.38 -18.45
C ALA A 333 12.76 -6.38 -18.62
N LEU A 334 13.91 -6.12 -17.99
CA LEU A 334 15.06 -7.03 -18.05
C LEU A 334 14.80 -8.34 -17.30
N CYS A 335 14.16 -8.28 -16.13
CA CYS A 335 13.78 -9.46 -15.38
C CYS A 335 12.73 -10.29 -16.14
N ALA A 336 11.75 -9.64 -16.78
CA ALA A 336 10.77 -10.29 -17.65
C ALA A 336 11.44 -11.00 -18.83
N ALA A 337 12.41 -10.35 -19.49
CA ALA A 337 13.18 -10.95 -20.59
C ALA A 337 14.03 -12.14 -20.11
N ALA A 338 14.68 -12.03 -18.94
CA ALA A 338 15.43 -13.12 -18.34
C ALA A 338 14.53 -14.32 -18.00
N GLY A 339 13.35 -14.08 -17.40
CA GLY A 339 12.37 -15.14 -17.12
C GLY A 339 11.84 -15.82 -18.38
N LEU A 340 11.56 -15.04 -19.43
CA LEU A 340 11.16 -15.57 -20.73
C LEU A 340 12.26 -16.44 -21.35
N ALA A 341 13.52 -16.00 -21.30
CA ALA A 341 14.66 -16.76 -21.81
C ALA A 341 14.85 -18.09 -21.06
N LEU A 342 14.76 -18.08 -19.73
CA LEU A 342 14.85 -19.30 -18.90
C LEU A 342 13.72 -20.29 -19.22
N ARG A 343 12.51 -19.79 -19.47
CA ARG A 343 11.36 -20.60 -19.88
C ARG A 343 11.56 -21.20 -21.26
N MET A 344 12.13 -20.45 -22.21
CA MET A 344 12.47 -20.95 -23.55
C MET A 344 13.58 -22.01 -23.52
N LEU A 345 14.48 -21.92 -22.55
CA LEU A 345 15.56 -22.91 -22.32
C LEU A 345 15.07 -24.17 -21.57
N GLY A 346 13.80 -24.23 -21.14
CA GLY A 346 13.22 -25.37 -20.44
C GLY A 346 13.67 -25.52 -18.97
N VAL A 347 14.26 -24.48 -18.41
CA VAL A 347 14.84 -24.49 -17.05
C VAL A 347 13.86 -23.96 -15.99
N ALA A 348 12.88 -23.18 -16.42
CA ALA A 348 11.82 -22.57 -15.61
C ALA A 348 10.43 -22.84 -16.20
#